data_AF-A0A6P8I9R0-F1
#
_entry.id   AF-A0A6P8I9R0-F1
#
_cell.length_a   1.000
_cell.length_b   1.000
_cell.length_c   1.000
_cell.angle_alpha   90.00
_cell.angle_beta   90.00
_cell.angle_gamma   90.00
#
_symmetry.space_group_name_H-M   'P 1'
#
loop_
_entity.id
_entity.type
_entity.pdbx_description
1 polymer ?
#
loop_
_entity_poly.entity_id
_entity_poly.type
_entity_poly.pdbx_seq_one_letter_code
_entity_poly.pdbx_strand_id
1 'polypeptide(L)'
;MSNITLGVQRESLINNPLLQKVELGRPLRRCFTLPHDGFTYGKPNDGKTSGAADALVWRTAPVQTTFQRKEKKAPRDFQSLNKSAVQVGLTTAQEHFQYRATHDVRKAESGTEKTIQKLKRLPPTMVFGVPTRPSTPVYDLLGHKYQDRWLEERHKAEETMRARQIQKRHVDKNIYETRASLLRKFQPPVDPPPFWQMSKFQKIPSQIESFRTDKAKTGAFKHHATDSTSRKGAFGHGIYEPAKS
;
A
#
# COMPACT_ATOMS: atom_id res chain seq x y z
N MET A 1 7.31 43.43 24.86
CA MET A 1 5.91 43.39 25.31
C MET A 1 5.58 41.95 25.68
N SER A 2 5.42 41.66 26.97
CA SER A 2 5.08 40.33 27.49
C SER A 2 3.67 39.97 27.03
N ASN A 3 3.56 38.97 26.14
CA ASN A 3 2.30 38.44 25.66
C ASN A 3 1.51 37.82 26.82
N ILE A 4 0.48 38.51 27.30
CA ILE A 4 -0.46 38.00 28.31
C ILE A 4 -1.16 36.79 27.68
N THR A 5 -0.85 35.59 28.18
CA THR A 5 -1.51 34.35 27.76
C THR A 5 -2.33 33.87 28.95
N LEU A 6 -3.64 33.73 28.75
CA LEU A 6 -4.54 33.12 29.74
C LEU A 6 -4.21 31.63 29.87
N GLY A 7 -3.77 31.20 31.06
CA GLY A 7 -3.48 29.80 31.38
C GLY A 7 -2.00 29.50 31.69
N VAL A 8 -1.72 28.25 32.08
CA VAL A 8 -0.36 27.78 32.42
C VAL A 8 0.48 27.63 31.14
N GLN A 9 1.56 28.40 31.02
CA GLN A 9 2.55 28.25 29.95
C GLN A 9 3.38 26.97 30.17
N ARG A 10 3.08 25.91 29.41
CA ARG A 10 3.86 24.68 29.37
C ARG A 10 5.05 24.83 28.41
N GLU A 11 6.19 24.22 28.72
CA GLU A 11 7.38 24.21 27.85
C GLU A 11 7.10 23.67 26.43
N SER A 12 6.13 22.75 26.31
CA SER A 12 5.68 22.20 25.03
C SER A 12 5.09 23.25 24.07
N LEU A 13 4.61 24.39 24.58
CA LEU A 13 4.17 25.52 23.73
C LEU A 13 5.34 26.18 22.98
N ILE A 14 6.56 26.08 23.52
CA ILE A 14 7.77 26.64 22.91
C ILE A 14 8.33 25.68 21.85
N ASN A 15 8.17 24.37 22.06
CA ASN A 15 8.74 23.33 21.22
C ASN A 15 7.80 22.80 20.12
N ASN A 16 6.49 23.07 20.21
CA ASN A 16 5.52 22.64 19.21
C ASN A 16 5.19 23.78 18.22
N PRO A 17 5.57 23.65 16.93
CA PRO A 17 5.32 24.70 15.94
C PRO A 17 3.83 24.95 15.67
N LEU A 18 2.96 23.97 15.94
CA LEU A 18 1.50 24.13 15.76
C LEU A 18 0.85 24.98 16.84
N LEU A 19 1.49 25.08 18.01
CA LEU A 19 0.96 25.83 19.15
C LEU A 19 1.54 27.25 19.23
N GLN A 20 2.53 27.57 18.39
CA GLN A 20 3.13 28.89 18.35
C GLN A 20 2.24 29.88 17.60
N LYS A 21 2.06 31.06 18.20
CA LYS A 21 1.38 32.17 17.56
C LYS A 21 2.30 32.82 16.51
N VAL A 22 1.70 33.27 15.42
CA VAL A 22 2.42 34.01 14.38
C VAL A 22 2.78 35.40 14.93
N GLU A 23 4.07 35.74 14.89
CA GLU A 23 4.57 37.07 15.23
C GLU A 23 4.52 37.95 13.97
N LEU A 24 3.85 39.10 14.06
CA LEU A 24 3.77 40.04 12.94
C LEU A 24 5.18 40.51 12.54
N GLY A 25 5.49 40.47 11.24
CA GLY A 25 6.79 40.90 10.70
C GLY A 25 7.95 39.93 10.94
N ARG A 26 7.69 38.73 11.48
CA ARG A 26 8.71 37.69 11.68
C ARG A 26 8.30 36.38 11.00
N PRO A 27 9.27 35.61 10.48
CA PRO A 27 8.98 34.30 9.90
C PRO A 27 8.49 33.33 11.00
N LEU A 28 7.68 32.36 10.60
CA LEU A 28 7.19 31.31 11.48
C LEU A 28 8.38 30.55 12.10
N ARG A 29 8.42 30.49 13.42
CA ARG A 29 9.42 29.71 14.16
C ARG A 29 9.07 28.23 14.04
N ARG A 30 10.05 27.39 13.69
CA ARG A 30 9.87 25.93 13.55
C ARG A 30 10.27 25.12 14.79
N CYS A 31 10.58 25.80 15.90
CA CYS A 31 10.93 25.18 17.18
C CYS A 31 12.13 24.21 17.15
N PHE A 32 13.03 24.33 16.17
CA PHE A 32 14.23 23.51 16.14
C PHE A 32 15.29 24.05 17.09
N THR A 33 16.00 23.14 17.76
CA THR A 33 17.22 23.48 18.49
C THR A 33 18.30 23.86 17.49
N LEU A 34 18.58 25.16 17.40
CA LEU A 34 19.63 25.68 16.54
C LEU A 34 20.98 25.65 17.27
N PRO A 35 22.10 25.51 16.54
CA PRO A 35 23.44 25.79 17.05
C PRO A 35 23.55 27.18 17.70
N HIS A 36 24.61 27.38 18.51
CA HIS A 36 24.87 28.65 19.20
C HIS A 36 24.94 29.84 18.22
N ASP A 37 24.72 31.05 18.73
CA ASP A 37 24.58 32.29 17.93
C ASP A 37 25.81 32.65 17.05
N GLY A 38 26.97 32.06 17.35
CA GLY A 38 28.19 32.21 16.54
C GLY A 38 28.36 31.18 15.42
N PHE A 39 27.40 30.27 15.23
CA PHE A 39 27.47 29.25 14.19
C PHE A 39 27.14 29.84 12.81
N THR A 40 28.10 29.77 11.90
CA THR A 40 27.87 30.16 10.49
C THR A 40 27.23 29.00 9.74
N TYR A 41 25.99 29.19 9.29
CA TYR A 41 25.31 28.22 8.44
C TYR A 41 25.89 28.20 7.03
N GLY A 42 25.86 27.02 6.41
CA GLY A 42 26.37 26.80 5.06
C GLY A 42 27.61 25.93 5.06
N LYS A 43 28.09 25.60 3.86
CA LYS A 43 29.36 24.90 3.69
C LYS A 43 30.44 25.95 3.45
N PRO A 44 31.51 26.03 4.26
CA PRO A 44 32.62 26.89 3.94
C PRO A 44 33.21 26.46 2.59
N ASN A 45 33.66 27.43 1.80
CA ASN A 45 34.53 27.09 0.69
C ASN A 45 35.82 26.59 1.31
N ASP A 46 36.00 25.27 1.30
CA ASP A 46 37.26 24.64 1.66
C ASP A 46 38.32 25.31 0.78
N GLY A 47 39.14 26.20 1.38
CA GLY A 47 40.19 26.88 0.66
C GLY A 47 41.06 25.82 0.04
N LYS A 48 41.05 25.71 -1.29
CA LYS A 48 41.93 24.77 -1.98
C LYS A 48 43.35 25.15 -1.57
N THR A 49 44.03 24.26 -0.86
CA THR A 49 45.44 24.43 -0.47
C THR A 49 46.35 24.65 -1.69
N SER A 50 45.85 24.33 -2.89
CA SER A 50 46.49 24.57 -4.18
C SER A 50 46.10 25.95 -4.76
N GLY A 51 47.05 26.88 -4.80
CA GLY A 51 46.92 28.16 -5.52
C GLY A 51 47.23 28.03 -7.02
N ALA A 52 47.17 29.15 -7.75
CA ALA A 52 47.45 29.19 -9.20
C ALA A 52 48.85 28.65 -9.57
N ALA A 53 49.85 28.87 -8.70
CA ALA A 53 51.19 28.34 -8.87
C ALA A 53 51.24 26.80 -8.87
N ASP A 54 50.39 26.14 -8.08
CA ASP A 54 50.34 24.68 -8.01
C ASP A 54 49.65 24.07 -9.25
N ALA A 55 48.82 24.85 -9.95
CA ALA A 55 48.20 24.45 -11.22
C ALA A 55 49.15 24.54 -12.43
N LEU A 56 50.23 25.33 -12.33
CA LEU A 56 51.24 25.45 -13.38
C LEU A 56 52.29 24.32 -13.34
N VAL A 57 52.33 23.55 -12.26
CA VAL A 57 53.23 22.41 -12.13
C VAL A 57 52.52 21.16 -12.65
N TRP A 58 53.03 20.58 -13.74
CA TRP A 58 52.57 19.29 -14.23
C TRP A 58 52.99 18.19 -13.24
N ARG A 59 52.11 17.90 -12.27
CA ARG A 59 52.24 16.71 -11.42
C ARG A 59 51.56 15.56 -12.14
N THR A 60 52.27 14.45 -12.33
CA THR A 60 51.62 13.18 -12.63
C THR A 60 50.67 12.91 -11.47
N ALA A 61 49.36 12.88 -11.74
CA ALA A 61 48.39 12.55 -10.71
C ALA A 61 48.87 11.24 -10.06
N PRO A 62 49.10 11.19 -8.74
CA PRO A 62 49.32 9.89 -8.11
C PRO A 62 48.15 9.03 -8.56
N VAL A 63 48.44 7.80 -9.01
CA VAL A 63 47.41 6.81 -9.34
C VAL A 63 46.44 6.88 -8.19
N GLN A 64 45.26 7.46 -8.42
CA GLN A 64 44.26 7.56 -7.39
C GLN A 64 44.04 6.11 -7.01
N THR A 65 44.56 5.71 -5.85
CA THR A 65 44.22 4.43 -5.24
C THR A 65 42.71 4.54 -5.17
N THR A 66 42.07 3.83 -6.09
CA THR A 66 40.64 3.83 -6.38
C THR A 66 39.94 4.23 -5.11
N PHE A 67 39.28 5.41 -5.10
CA PHE A 67 38.49 5.92 -3.97
C PHE A 67 38.06 4.73 -3.15
N GLN A 68 38.66 4.54 -1.96
CA GLN A 68 38.39 3.38 -1.12
C GLN A 68 36.89 3.40 -0.92
N ARG A 69 36.17 2.67 -1.78
CA ARG A 69 34.73 2.76 -1.93
C ARG A 69 34.29 2.03 -0.71
N LYS A 70 34.13 2.77 0.41
CA LYS A 70 33.77 2.26 1.73
C LYS A 70 32.87 1.08 1.46
N GLU A 71 33.38 -0.13 1.70
CA GLU A 71 32.72 -1.34 1.24
C GLU A 71 31.28 -1.23 1.70
N LYS A 72 30.36 -1.02 0.75
CA LYS A 72 28.97 -0.75 1.08
C LYS A 72 28.46 -2.09 1.55
N LYS A 73 28.48 -2.31 2.87
CA LYS A 73 28.05 -3.57 3.45
C LYS A 73 26.66 -3.86 2.89
N ALA A 74 26.49 -5.06 2.32
CA ALA A 74 25.27 -5.46 1.66
C ALA A 74 24.05 -5.21 2.57
N PRO A 75 22.89 -4.83 2.00
CA PRO A 75 21.70 -4.55 2.80
C PRO A 75 21.31 -5.77 3.63
N ARG A 76 20.84 -5.53 4.86
CA ARG A 76 20.35 -6.60 5.74
C ARG A 76 19.15 -7.30 5.11
N ASP A 77 19.10 -8.61 5.29
CA ASP A 77 17.98 -9.43 4.84
C ASP A 77 16.97 -9.63 5.98
N PHE A 78 15.99 -8.72 6.06
CA PHE A 78 14.96 -8.79 7.09
C PHE A 78 14.04 -10.01 6.97
N GLN A 79 13.93 -10.63 5.79
CA GLN A 79 13.04 -11.78 5.62
C GLN A 79 13.63 -13.03 6.27
N SER A 80 14.91 -13.32 6.02
CA SER A 80 15.60 -14.43 6.68
C SER A 80 15.73 -14.19 8.19
N LEU A 81 16.08 -12.96 8.62
CA LEU A 81 16.10 -12.57 10.03
C LEU A 81 14.78 -12.79 10.75
N ASN A 82 13.65 -12.42 10.11
CA ASN A 82 12.34 -12.61 10.72
C ASN A 82 11.94 -14.09 10.76
N LYS A 83 12.28 -14.87 9.72
CA LYS A 83 12.03 -16.32 9.70
C LYS A 83 12.80 -17.02 10.83
N SER A 84 14.07 -16.69 11.03
CA SER A 84 14.87 -17.32 12.09
C SER A 84 14.43 -16.87 13.48
N ALA A 85 14.02 -15.61 13.66
CA ALA A 85 13.42 -15.15 14.92
C ALA A 85 12.18 -15.96 15.29
N VAL A 86 11.27 -16.18 14.33
CA VAL A 86 10.06 -17.02 14.54
C VAL A 86 10.43 -18.47 14.81
N GLN A 87 11.46 -19.02 14.14
CA GLN A 87 11.93 -20.38 14.37
C GLN A 87 12.50 -20.59 15.79
N VAL A 88 13.07 -19.54 16.38
CA VAL A 88 13.55 -19.52 17.78
C VAL A 88 12.40 -19.28 18.78
N GLY A 89 11.18 -19.00 18.29
CA GLY A 89 9.99 -18.77 19.12
C GLY A 89 9.79 -17.31 19.54
N LEU A 90 10.54 -16.36 18.97
CA LEU A 90 10.34 -14.94 19.20
C LEU A 90 9.16 -14.44 18.36
N THR A 91 8.18 -13.82 19.01
CA THR A 91 6.92 -13.41 18.37
C THR A 91 6.58 -11.95 18.64
N THR A 92 7.23 -11.30 19.60
CA THR A 92 7.00 -9.91 19.97
C THR A 92 7.90 -8.97 19.18
N ALA A 93 7.39 -7.78 18.83
CA ALA A 93 8.14 -6.78 18.06
C ALA A 93 9.47 -6.36 18.73
N GLN A 94 9.48 -6.25 20.06
CA GLN A 94 10.68 -5.93 20.84
C GLN A 94 11.73 -7.04 20.78
N GLU A 95 11.30 -8.30 20.82
CA GLU A 95 12.18 -9.47 20.66
C GLU A 95 12.79 -9.51 19.26
N HIS A 96 11.99 -9.25 18.22
CA HIS A 96 12.49 -9.13 16.84
C HIS A 96 13.51 -7.98 16.70
N PHE A 97 13.31 -6.86 17.41
CA PHE A 97 14.28 -5.76 17.41
C PHE A 97 15.62 -6.18 18.03
N GLN A 98 15.58 -6.82 19.21
CA GLN A 98 16.77 -7.34 19.90
C GLN A 98 17.46 -8.44 19.07
N TYR A 99 16.68 -9.31 18.43
CA TYR A 99 17.19 -10.38 17.57
C TYR A 99 17.92 -9.82 16.34
N ARG A 100 17.40 -8.76 15.70
CA ARG A 100 18.06 -8.04 14.59
C ARG A 100 19.29 -7.23 15.02
N ALA A 101 19.41 -6.88 16.30
CA ALA A 101 20.58 -6.20 16.84
C ALA A 101 21.75 -7.18 17.04
N THR A 102 21.46 -8.42 17.42
CA THR A 102 22.45 -9.47 17.72
C THR A 102 22.81 -10.32 16.51
N HIS A 103 21.90 -10.50 15.55
CA HIS A 103 22.12 -11.32 14.35
C HIS A 103 22.24 -10.45 13.09
N ASP A 104 23.37 -10.52 12.38
CA ASP A 104 23.62 -9.77 11.13
C ASP A 104 23.52 -10.69 9.90
N VAL A 105 22.31 -10.88 9.38
CA VAL A 105 22.07 -11.59 8.11
C VAL A 105 21.96 -10.58 6.98
N ARG A 106 22.80 -10.72 5.95
CA ARG A 106 22.85 -9.81 4.80
C ARG A 106 22.42 -10.52 3.52
N LYS A 107 21.82 -9.76 2.61
CA LYS A 107 21.51 -10.28 1.28
C LYS A 107 22.82 -10.61 0.58
N ALA A 108 22.91 -11.81 0.04
CA ALA A 108 23.93 -12.12 -0.95
C ALA A 108 23.78 -11.12 -2.10
N GLU A 109 24.90 -10.56 -2.56
CA GLU A 109 24.92 -9.84 -3.82
C GLU A 109 24.50 -10.83 -4.92
N SER A 110 23.22 -10.80 -5.28
CA SER A 110 22.72 -11.44 -6.48
C SER A 110 23.65 -11.01 -7.62
N GLY A 111 24.25 -11.97 -8.29
CA GLY A 111 25.37 -11.80 -9.22
C GLY A 111 25.08 -10.98 -10.48
N THR A 112 24.11 -10.08 -10.46
CA THR A 112 23.82 -9.13 -11.54
C THR A 112 24.80 -7.95 -11.57
N GLU A 113 25.49 -7.63 -10.47
CA GLU A 113 26.52 -6.57 -10.46
C GLU A 113 27.92 -7.03 -10.90
N LYS A 114 28.23 -8.34 -10.84
CA LYS A 114 29.53 -8.87 -11.34
C LYS A 114 29.65 -8.82 -12.87
N THR A 115 28.56 -8.50 -13.58
CA THR A 115 28.58 -8.29 -15.03
C THR A 115 29.08 -6.89 -15.41
N ILE A 116 29.16 -5.96 -14.45
CA ILE A 116 29.75 -4.65 -14.67
C ILE A 116 31.26 -4.75 -14.38
N GLN A 117 32.04 -4.73 -15.48
CA GLN A 117 33.48 -4.44 -15.52
C GLN A 117 34.47 -5.59 -15.24
N LYS A 118 34.37 -6.68 -16.01
CA LYS A 118 35.60 -7.04 -16.75
C LYS A 118 35.65 -6.10 -17.95
N LEU A 119 36.28 -4.93 -17.76
CA LEU A 119 36.61 -4.06 -18.89
C LEU A 119 37.53 -4.89 -19.79
N LYS A 120 36.97 -5.54 -20.81
CA LYS A 120 37.76 -6.25 -21.82
C LYS A 120 38.69 -5.18 -22.40
N ARG A 121 40.01 -5.35 -22.27
CA ARG A 121 40.99 -4.48 -22.93
C ARG A 121 40.57 -4.38 -24.39
N LEU A 122 40.16 -3.19 -24.80
CA LEU A 122 39.72 -2.94 -26.16
C LEU A 122 40.97 -3.00 -27.05
N PRO A 123 40.96 -3.77 -28.16
CA PRO A 123 42.12 -3.90 -29.02
C PRO A 123 42.48 -2.55 -29.66
N PRO A 124 43.76 -2.26 -29.95
CA PRO A 124 44.21 -0.97 -30.51
C PRO A 124 43.62 -0.64 -31.89
N THR A 125 43.07 -1.63 -32.59
CA THR A 125 42.39 -1.48 -33.89
C THR A 125 40.89 -1.22 -33.76
N MET A 126 40.36 -1.09 -32.54
CA MET A 126 38.93 -0.89 -32.33
C MET A 126 38.53 0.53 -32.72
N VAL A 127 37.74 0.66 -33.78
CA VAL A 127 37.15 1.92 -34.22
C VAL A 127 35.87 2.16 -33.44
N PHE A 128 35.74 3.35 -32.83
CA PHE A 128 34.50 3.79 -32.21
C PHE A 128 33.65 4.53 -33.23
N GLY A 129 32.45 4.02 -33.47
CA GLY A 129 31.42 4.66 -34.27
C GLY A 129 30.07 4.12 -33.86
N VAL A 130 29.05 4.98 -33.87
CA VAL A 130 27.66 4.51 -33.74
C VAL A 130 27.30 3.94 -35.12
N PRO A 131 27.07 2.62 -35.27
CA PRO A 131 26.58 2.11 -36.53
C PRO A 131 25.29 2.85 -36.87
N THR A 132 25.16 3.31 -38.11
CA THR A 132 23.93 3.95 -38.57
C THR A 132 22.79 3.00 -38.28
N ARG A 133 21.81 3.46 -37.49
CA ARG A 133 20.64 2.65 -37.17
C ARG A 133 20.01 2.25 -38.51
N PRO A 134 19.93 0.96 -38.85
CA PRO A 134 19.27 0.57 -40.08
C PRO A 134 17.85 1.14 -40.02
N SER A 135 17.41 1.77 -41.11
CA SER A 135 16.02 2.22 -41.22
C SER A 135 15.11 1.03 -40.90
N THR A 136 13.98 1.29 -40.25
CA THR A 136 12.96 0.25 -40.01
C THR A 136 12.70 -0.46 -41.33
N PRO A 137 12.98 -1.78 -41.43
CA PRO A 137 12.91 -2.48 -42.70
C PRO A 137 11.48 -2.37 -43.24
N VAL A 138 11.32 -1.67 -44.36
CA VAL A 138 10.00 -1.35 -44.94
C VAL A 138 9.21 -2.62 -45.23
N TYR A 139 9.90 -3.71 -45.57
CA TYR A 139 9.29 -5.03 -45.76
C TYR A 139 8.54 -5.54 -44.52
N ASP A 140 9.08 -5.35 -43.31
CA ASP A 140 8.43 -5.80 -42.07
C ASP A 140 7.23 -4.91 -41.70
N LEU A 141 7.22 -3.65 -42.16
CA LEU A 141 6.08 -2.74 -42.02
C LEU A 141 4.96 -3.12 -42.99
N LEU A 142 5.30 -3.32 -44.27
CA LEU A 142 4.34 -3.73 -45.31
C LEU A 142 3.78 -5.13 -45.06
N GLY A 143 4.59 -6.02 -44.49
CA GLY A 143 4.18 -7.38 -44.12
C GLY A 143 3.54 -7.50 -42.73
N HIS A 144 3.14 -6.39 -42.10
CA HIS A 144 2.44 -6.35 -40.80
C HIS A 144 3.11 -7.12 -39.63
N LYS A 145 4.40 -7.46 -39.72
CA LYS A 145 5.07 -8.31 -38.72
C LYS A 145 5.06 -7.73 -37.31
N TYR A 146 5.03 -6.41 -37.17
CA TYR A 146 4.96 -5.75 -35.87
C TYR A 146 3.58 -5.90 -35.23
N GLN A 147 2.51 -5.89 -36.03
CA GLN A 147 1.17 -6.19 -35.57
C GLN A 147 1.06 -7.65 -35.12
N ASP A 148 1.59 -8.57 -35.92
CA ASP A 148 1.58 -10.01 -35.59
C ASP A 148 2.34 -10.30 -34.29
N ARG A 149 3.54 -9.74 -34.14
CA ARG A 149 4.32 -9.84 -32.88
C ARG A 149 3.54 -9.29 -31.69
N TRP A 150 2.89 -8.14 -31.85
CA TRP A 150 2.10 -7.54 -30.78
C TRP A 150 0.90 -8.40 -30.38
N LEU A 151 0.22 -9.01 -31.36
CA LEU A 151 -0.89 -9.94 -31.10
C LEU A 151 -0.38 -11.20 -30.40
N GLU A 152 0.74 -11.78 -30.82
CA GLU A 152 1.34 -12.93 -30.15
C GLU A 152 1.75 -12.63 -28.70
N GLU A 153 2.36 -11.47 -28.46
CA GLU A 153 2.72 -11.02 -27.11
C GLU A 153 1.48 -10.83 -26.23
N ARG A 154 0.41 -10.25 -26.79
CA ARG A 154 -0.88 -10.11 -26.11
C ARG A 154 -1.49 -11.46 -25.77
N HIS A 155 -1.51 -12.40 -26.70
CA HIS A 155 -2.02 -13.76 -26.47
C HIS A 155 -1.23 -14.46 -25.36
N LYS A 156 0.11 -14.42 -25.41
CA LYS A 156 0.96 -14.99 -24.34
C LYS A 156 0.70 -14.32 -22.99
N ALA A 157 0.54 -13.00 -22.96
CA ALA A 157 0.23 -12.28 -21.72
C ALA A 157 -1.13 -12.69 -21.15
N GLU A 158 -2.15 -12.85 -21.99
CA GLU A 158 -3.47 -13.32 -21.55
C GLU A 158 -3.45 -14.76 -21.05
N GLU A 159 -2.75 -15.66 -21.74
CA GLU A 159 -2.59 -17.05 -21.31
C GLU A 159 -1.89 -17.15 -19.96
N THR A 160 -0.80 -16.39 -19.76
CA THR A 160 -0.09 -16.36 -18.49
C THR A 160 -0.96 -15.78 -17.36
N MET A 161 -1.76 -14.76 -17.63
CA MET A 161 -2.72 -14.21 -16.67
C MET A 161 -3.81 -15.23 -16.31
N ARG A 162 -4.40 -15.92 -17.29
CA ARG A 162 -5.39 -16.99 -17.06
C ARG A 162 -4.79 -18.13 -16.24
N ALA A 163 -3.59 -18.59 -16.58
CA ALA A 163 -2.89 -19.64 -15.85
C ALA A 163 -2.65 -19.26 -14.38
N ARG A 164 -2.21 -18.01 -14.12
CA ARG A 164 -2.08 -17.48 -12.75
C ARG A 164 -3.40 -17.45 -12.00
N GLN A 165 -4.49 -17.08 -12.67
CA GLN A 165 -5.81 -17.03 -12.04
C GLN A 165 -6.33 -18.43 -11.69
N ILE A 166 -6.11 -19.42 -12.57
CA ILE A 166 -6.45 -20.83 -12.30
C ILE A 166 -5.63 -21.37 -11.12
N GLN A 167 -4.33 -21.09 -11.07
CA GLN A 167 -3.48 -21.48 -9.94
C GLN A 167 -3.96 -20.88 -8.62
N LYS A 168 -4.31 -19.58 -8.59
CA LYS A 168 -4.88 -18.94 -7.39
C LYS A 168 -6.16 -19.64 -6.92
N ARG A 169 -7.10 -19.94 -7.83
CA ARG A 169 -8.33 -20.68 -7.51
C ARG A 169 -8.07 -22.09 -6.97
N HIS A 170 -6.95 -22.71 -7.35
CA HIS A 170 -6.59 -24.04 -6.85
C HIS A 170 -6.01 -24.00 -5.43
N VAL A 171 -5.31 -22.92 -5.06
CA VAL A 171 -4.78 -22.72 -3.70
C VAL A 171 -5.92 -22.57 -2.68
N ASP A 172 -7.02 -21.92 -3.07
CA ASP A 172 -8.17 -21.68 -2.18
C ASP A 172 -8.96 -22.95 -1.82
N LYS A 173 -8.81 -24.05 -2.57
CA LYS A 173 -9.59 -25.29 -2.35
C LYS A 173 -9.15 -26.11 -1.13
N ASN A 174 -7.91 -25.94 -0.69
CA ASN A 174 -7.34 -26.71 0.43
C ASN A 174 -7.23 -25.88 1.74
N ILE A 175 -7.77 -24.66 1.76
CA ILE A 175 -7.81 -23.84 2.97
C ILE A 175 -9.02 -24.30 3.79
N TYR A 176 -8.78 -24.93 4.94
CA TYR A 176 -9.84 -25.28 5.88
C TYR A 176 -10.58 -24.01 6.32
N GLU A 177 -11.88 -23.93 6.01
CA GLU A 177 -12.70 -22.80 6.45
C GLU A 177 -12.99 -22.92 7.96
N THR A 178 -12.60 -21.89 8.71
CA THR A 178 -12.99 -21.80 10.12
C THR A 178 -14.50 -21.52 10.24
N ARG A 179 -15.11 -21.90 11.37
CA ARG A 179 -16.54 -21.64 11.66
C ARG A 179 -16.93 -20.17 11.45
N ALA A 180 -16.03 -19.23 11.73
CA ALA A 180 -16.23 -17.79 11.51
C ALA A 180 -16.29 -17.42 10.02
N SER A 181 -15.46 -18.04 9.17
CA SER A 181 -15.52 -17.86 7.70
C SER A 181 -16.85 -18.37 7.15
N LEU A 182 -17.30 -19.53 7.61
CA LEU A 182 -18.54 -20.14 7.16
C LEU A 182 -19.76 -19.28 7.51
N LEU A 183 -19.83 -18.77 8.75
CA LEU A 183 -20.90 -17.87 9.19
C LEU A 183 -20.90 -16.50 8.50
N ARG A 184 -19.78 -16.10 7.89
CA ARG A 184 -19.69 -14.89 7.05
C ARG A 184 -20.30 -15.09 5.67
N LYS A 185 -20.20 -16.30 5.12
CA LYS A 185 -20.75 -16.66 3.80
C LYS A 185 -22.23 -17.04 3.89
N PHE A 186 -22.61 -17.67 4.99
CA PHE A 186 -23.95 -18.17 5.20
C PHE A 186 -24.41 -17.84 6.61
N GLN A 187 -25.36 -16.90 6.71
CA GLN A 187 -26.10 -16.67 7.94
C GLN A 187 -27.32 -17.59 7.89
N PRO A 188 -27.48 -18.54 8.83
CA PRO A 188 -28.68 -19.35 8.88
C PRO A 188 -29.91 -18.42 8.98
N PRO A 189 -30.99 -18.70 8.22
CA PRO A 189 -32.19 -17.90 8.30
C PRO A 189 -32.68 -17.92 9.75
N VAL A 190 -32.64 -16.76 10.40
CA VAL A 190 -33.22 -16.57 11.73
C VAL A 190 -34.65 -16.15 11.50
N ASP A 191 -35.60 -16.90 12.05
CA ASP A 191 -37.00 -16.49 12.03
C ASP A 191 -37.09 -15.08 12.62
N PRO A 192 -37.77 -14.14 11.94
CA PRO A 192 -37.87 -12.77 12.46
C PRO A 192 -38.49 -12.83 13.86
N PRO A 193 -37.95 -12.05 14.82
CA PRO A 193 -38.49 -12.04 16.17
C PRO A 193 -39.99 -11.73 16.11
N PRO A 194 -40.83 -12.41 16.90
CA PRO A 194 -42.26 -12.16 16.91
C PRO A 194 -42.52 -10.68 17.22
N PHE A 195 -43.55 -10.11 16.61
CA PHE A 195 -43.97 -8.74 16.92
C PHE A 195 -44.23 -8.59 18.43
N TRP A 196 -43.95 -7.40 18.96
CA TRP A 196 -44.18 -7.11 20.36
C TRP A 196 -45.65 -7.37 20.73
N GLN A 197 -45.87 -8.25 21.69
CA GLN A 197 -47.17 -8.59 22.24
C GLN A 197 -47.06 -8.58 23.77
N MET A 198 -48.05 -7.98 24.44
CA MET A 198 -48.10 -8.02 25.90
C MET A 198 -48.28 -9.46 26.41
N SER A 199 -47.61 -9.83 27.49
CA SER A 199 -47.60 -11.19 28.06
C SER A 199 -49.01 -11.73 28.31
N LYS A 200 -49.92 -10.88 28.82
CA LYS A 200 -51.33 -11.23 29.07
C LYS A 200 -52.11 -11.62 27.81
N PHE A 201 -51.65 -11.23 26.62
CA PHE A 201 -52.32 -11.52 25.35
C PHE A 201 -51.71 -12.69 24.58
N GLN A 202 -50.54 -13.23 24.99
CA GLN A 202 -49.93 -14.37 24.28
C GLN A 202 -50.80 -15.64 24.30
N LYS A 203 -51.61 -15.83 25.35
CA LYS A 203 -52.46 -17.02 25.54
C LYS A 203 -53.93 -16.79 25.18
N ILE A 204 -54.32 -15.57 24.81
CA ILE A 204 -55.73 -15.22 24.57
C ILE A 204 -55.99 -15.25 23.06
N PRO A 205 -56.89 -16.11 22.55
CA PRO A 205 -57.24 -16.12 21.14
C PRO A 205 -58.04 -14.86 20.76
N SER A 206 -58.03 -14.48 19.48
CA SER A 206 -58.87 -13.40 18.98
C SER A 206 -60.34 -13.73 19.18
N GLN A 207 -61.07 -12.88 19.92
CA GLN A 207 -62.51 -13.08 20.13
C GLN A 207 -63.36 -12.72 18.91
N ILE A 208 -62.79 -11.97 17.97
CA ILE A 208 -63.48 -11.52 16.76
C ILE A 208 -62.69 -12.02 15.57
N GLU A 209 -63.30 -12.89 14.77
CA GLU A 209 -62.84 -13.21 13.42
C GLU A 209 -63.72 -12.48 12.41
N SER A 210 -63.11 -11.57 11.65
CA SER A 210 -63.79 -10.81 10.59
C SER A 210 -63.99 -11.60 9.29
N PHE A 211 -63.38 -12.79 9.18
CA PHE A 211 -63.46 -13.63 8.00
C PHE A 211 -64.56 -14.68 8.14
N ARG A 212 -65.35 -14.88 7.06
CA ARG A 212 -66.43 -15.87 7.04
C ARG A 212 -65.95 -17.32 7.05
N THR A 213 -64.72 -17.58 6.58
CA THR A 213 -64.10 -18.91 6.52
C THR A 213 -62.57 -18.80 6.63
N ASP A 214 -61.90 -19.86 7.11
CA ASP A 214 -60.43 -19.94 7.15
C ASP A 214 -59.78 -19.84 5.76
N LYS A 215 -60.46 -20.35 4.74
CA LYS A 215 -60.02 -20.23 3.35
C LYS A 215 -60.04 -18.76 2.88
N ALA A 216 -61.06 -17.99 3.28
CA ALA A 216 -61.12 -16.56 2.98
C ALA A 216 -60.02 -15.78 3.73
N LYS A 217 -59.74 -16.14 4.99
CA LYS A 217 -58.66 -15.56 5.79
C LYS A 217 -57.29 -15.78 5.14
N THR A 218 -56.95 -17.03 4.85
CA THR A 218 -55.67 -17.38 4.21
C THR A 218 -55.53 -16.76 2.81
N GLY A 219 -56.62 -16.71 2.04
CA GLY A 219 -56.67 -16.01 0.75
C GLY A 219 -56.39 -14.51 0.89
N ALA A 220 -57.05 -13.83 1.82
CA ALA A 220 -56.87 -12.40 2.07
C ALA A 220 -55.42 -12.06 2.45
N PHE A 221 -54.78 -12.85 3.33
CA PHE A 221 -53.38 -12.63 3.69
C PHE A 221 -52.42 -12.88 2.51
N LYS A 222 -52.70 -13.86 1.65
CA LYS A 222 -51.92 -14.07 0.41
C LYS A 222 -52.04 -12.88 -0.54
N HIS A 223 -53.26 -12.39 -0.77
CA HIS A 223 -53.50 -11.22 -1.61
C HIS A 223 -52.83 -9.96 -1.02
N HIS A 224 -52.91 -9.78 0.30
CA HIS A 224 -52.21 -8.70 0.98
C HIS A 224 -50.69 -8.80 0.82
N ALA A 225 -50.10 -9.98 0.98
CA ALA A 225 -48.66 -10.17 0.79
C ALA A 225 -48.23 -9.78 -0.64
N THR A 226 -49.00 -10.15 -1.66
CA THR A 226 -48.73 -9.74 -3.05
C THR A 226 -48.91 -8.24 -3.28
N ASP A 227 -49.97 -7.63 -2.73
CA ASP A 227 -50.28 -6.21 -2.91
C ASP A 227 -49.34 -5.29 -2.10
N SER A 228 -48.88 -5.74 -0.94
CA SER A 228 -48.00 -4.98 -0.04
C SER A 228 -46.63 -4.64 -0.66
N THR A 229 -46.17 -5.42 -1.65
CA THR A 229 -44.87 -5.23 -2.31
C THR A 229 -44.79 -3.92 -3.09
N SER A 230 -45.93 -3.42 -3.59
CA SER A 230 -46.00 -2.19 -4.40
C SER A 230 -46.49 -0.97 -3.62
N ARG A 231 -46.68 -1.10 -2.29
CA ARG A 231 -47.23 -0.05 -1.42
C ARG A 231 -46.20 0.48 -0.44
N LYS A 232 -46.31 1.77 -0.10
CA LYS A 232 -45.44 2.42 0.90
C LYS A 232 -45.82 2.04 2.34
N GLY A 233 -44.82 2.09 3.22
CA GLY A 233 -44.99 1.97 4.67
C GLY A 233 -44.61 0.61 5.25
N ALA A 234 -44.31 0.58 6.55
CA ALA A 234 -43.78 -0.60 7.25
C ALA A 234 -44.67 -1.86 7.17
N PHE A 235 -45.97 -1.67 6.94
CA PHE A 235 -46.96 -2.74 6.84
C PHE A 235 -47.54 -2.90 5.43
N GLY A 236 -47.08 -2.15 4.43
CA GLY A 236 -47.58 -2.24 3.04
C GLY A 236 -49.03 -1.81 2.83
N HIS A 237 -49.61 -1.01 3.74
CA HIS A 237 -50.98 -0.49 3.63
C HIS A 237 -51.06 0.94 3.07
N GLY A 238 -49.93 1.56 2.73
CA GLY A 238 -49.88 2.93 2.22
C GLY A 238 -50.25 3.05 0.74
N ILE A 239 -49.99 4.24 0.18
CA ILE A 239 -50.16 4.52 -1.25
C ILE A 239 -49.19 3.71 -2.10
N TYR A 240 -49.59 3.39 -3.33
CA TYR A 240 -48.73 2.72 -4.30
C TYR A 240 -47.45 3.53 -4.57
N GLU A 241 -46.31 2.85 -4.64
CA GLU A 241 -45.06 3.46 -5.06
C GLU A 241 -45.15 3.87 -6.53
N PRO A 242 -44.73 5.11 -6.89
CA PRO A 242 -44.56 5.46 -8.29
C PRO A 242 -43.50 4.55 -8.92
N ALA A 243 -43.65 4.25 -10.21
CA ALA A 243 -42.68 3.46 -10.95
C ALA A 243 -41.28 4.08 -10.78
N LYS A 244 -40.31 3.27 -10.33
CA LYS A 244 -38.91 3.68 -10.23
C LYS A 244 -38.37 3.79 -11.66
N SER A 245 -38.17 5.02 -12.12
CA SER A 245 -37.48 5.35 -13.39
C SER A 245 -36.01 4.97 -13.33
#